data_AF-A0ABC8JUN4-F1
#
_entry.id   AF-A0ABC8JUN4-F1
#
_cell.length_a   1.000
_cell.length_b   1.000
_cell.length_c   1.000
_cell.angle_alpha   90.00
_cell.angle_beta   90.00
_cell.angle_gamma   90.00
#
_symmetry.space_group_name_H-M   'P 1'
#
loop_
_entity.id
_entity.type
_entity.pdbx_description
1 polymer ?
#
loop_
_entity_poly.entity_id
_entity_poly.type
_entity_poly.pdbx_seq_one_letter_code
_entity_poly.pdbx_strand_id
1 'polypeptide(L)'
;MANYKTNPNPNYSLFYDSRGEEEKSPVEANEHSTVEVNSSGTKKLVFFGNANKVFELEDLLKASVEVLGKGTFGTAYKAVLDAVTLVAVKRLKDVTMGDREFKEKIEVVGGDGS
;
A
#
# COMPACT_ATOMS: atom_id res chain seq x y z
N MET A 1 -27.31 -10.06 12.60
CA MET A 1 -26.45 -8.86 12.73
C MET A 1 -25.72 -8.94 14.06
N ALA A 2 -24.38 -8.97 14.08
CA ALA A 2 -23.61 -8.91 15.32
C ALA A 2 -23.54 -7.45 15.80
N ASN A 3 -23.90 -7.20 17.06
CA ASN A 3 -23.85 -5.87 17.67
C ASN A 3 -22.41 -5.56 18.09
N TYR A 4 -21.71 -4.74 17.32
CA TYR A 4 -20.36 -4.28 17.63
C TYR A 4 -20.42 -3.07 18.57
N LYS A 5 -19.56 -3.07 19.59
CA LYS A 5 -19.31 -1.90 20.46
C LYS A 5 -17.86 -1.46 20.25
N THR A 6 -17.64 -0.17 20.12
CA THR A 6 -16.30 0.40 19.94
C THR A 6 -15.47 0.15 21.19
N ASN A 7 -14.37 -0.59 21.06
CA ASN A 7 -13.43 -0.86 22.14
C ASN A 7 -12.24 0.12 22.06
N PRO A 8 -11.89 0.85 23.14
CA PRO A 8 -10.70 1.71 23.15
C PRO A 8 -9.37 0.95 23.07
N ASN A 9 -9.36 -0.38 23.29
CA ASN A 9 -8.16 -1.19 23.11
C ASN A 9 -8.11 -1.78 21.68
N PRO A 10 -7.17 -1.37 20.82
CA PRO A 10 -7.12 -1.80 19.42
C PRO A 10 -6.70 -3.27 19.23
N ASN A 11 -6.19 -3.94 20.28
CA ASN A 11 -5.72 -5.33 20.18
C ASN A 11 -6.83 -6.37 20.41
N TYR A 12 -8.06 -5.95 20.71
CA TYR A 12 -9.16 -6.87 20.99
C TYR A 12 -10.49 -6.36 20.47
N SER A 13 -11.26 -7.25 19.86
CA SER A 13 -12.66 -7.00 19.51
C SER A 13 -13.58 -7.48 20.64
N LEU A 14 -14.57 -6.66 21.00
CA LEU A 14 -15.59 -6.99 22.00
C LEU A 14 -16.88 -7.40 21.30
N PHE A 15 -17.40 -8.56 21.65
CA PHE A 15 -18.65 -9.13 21.16
C PHE A 15 -19.62 -9.36 22.31
N TYR A 16 -20.92 -9.36 22.02
CA TYR A 16 -21.94 -9.85 22.97
C TYR A 16 -22.42 -11.22 22.49
N ASP A 17 -22.32 -12.23 23.36
CA ASP A 17 -22.97 -13.53 23.12
C ASP A 17 -24.51 -13.34 23.16
N SER A 18 -25.26 -14.30 22.66
CA SER A 18 -26.72 -14.37 22.67
C SER A 18 -27.33 -14.28 24.08
N ARG A 19 -26.51 -14.50 25.13
CA ARG A 19 -26.85 -14.32 26.54
C ARG A 19 -26.60 -12.90 27.08
N GLY A 20 -26.06 -12.00 26.25
CA GLY A 20 -25.72 -10.62 26.62
C GLY A 20 -24.39 -10.46 27.38
N GLU A 21 -23.55 -11.49 27.41
CA GLU A 21 -22.25 -11.47 28.08
C GLU A 21 -21.14 -10.96 27.15
N GLU A 22 -20.19 -10.18 27.71
CA GLU A 22 -19.08 -9.59 26.96
C GLU A 22 -17.98 -10.62 26.69
N GLU A 23 -17.75 -10.93 25.41
CA GLU A 23 -16.66 -11.79 24.94
C GLU A 23 -15.55 -10.96 24.27
N LYS A 24 -14.30 -11.21 24.65
CA LYS A 24 -13.12 -10.49 24.14
C LYS A 24 -12.28 -11.41 23.26
N SER A 25 -12.26 -11.14 21.96
CA SER A 25 -11.42 -11.89 21.02
C SER A 25 -10.18 -11.08 20.63
N PRO A 26 -8.97 -11.67 20.61
CA PRO A 26 -7.79 -11.03 20.04
C PRO A 26 -8.08 -10.61 18.59
N VAL A 27 -7.68 -9.40 18.21
CA VAL A 27 -7.59 -9.11 16.78
C VAL A 27 -6.45 -9.94 16.23
N GLU A 28 -6.74 -10.83 15.28
CA GLU A 28 -5.71 -11.62 14.61
C GLU A 28 -4.78 -10.61 13.91
N ALA A 29 -3.54 -10.52 14.38
CA ALA A 29 -2.58 -9.56 13.87
C ALA A 29 -2.19 -10.01 12.46
N ASN A 30 -2.79 -9.40 11.44
CA ASN A 30 -2.25 -9.50 10.08
C ASN A 30 -0.84 -8.91 10.14
N GLU A 31 0.16 -9.80 10.05
CA GLU A 31 1.57 -9.49 10.14
C GLU A 31 1.91 -8.33 9.20
N HIS A 32 2.25 -7.18 9.77
CA HIS A 32 2.78 -6.06 9.03
C HIS A 32 4.25 -6.36 8.71
N SER A 33 4.49 -7.24 7.73
CA SER A 33 5.84 -7.57 7.27
C SER A 33 6.44 -6.37 6.53
N THR A 34 7.05 -5.46 7.27
CA THR A 34 8.13 -4.61 6.74
C THR A 34 9.33 -5.51 6.48
N VAL A 35 9.40 -6.10 5.29
CA VAL A 35 10.64 -6.73 4.81
C VAL A 35 11.61 -5.64 4.39
N GLU A 36 12.40 -5.18 5.35
CA GLU A 36 13.55 -4.31 5.11
C GLU A 36 14.78 -5.19 4.81
N VAL A 37 14.90 -5.66 3.57
CA VAL A 37 16.15 -6.28 3.12
C VAL A 37 17.15 -5.18 2.79
N ASN A 38 18.08 -4.95 3.70
CA ASN A 38 19.22 -4.06 3.51
C ASN A 38 20.29 -4.78 2.67
N SER A 39 20.39 -4.41 1.39
CA SER A 39 21.52 -4.76 0.52
C SER A 39 21.61 -3.76 -0.63
N SER A 40 22.75 -3.05 -0.69
CA SER A 40 23.37 -2.41 -1.87
C SER A 40 22.49 -2.23 -3.13
N GLY A 41 22.02 -1.02 -3.41
CA GLY A 41 21.48 -0.65 -4.73
C GLY A 41 20.23 -1.40 -5.22
N THR A 42 19.51 -2.08 -4.34
CA THR A 42 18.36 -2.92 -4.68
C THR A 42 17.12 -2.08 -4.96
N LYS A 43 16.48 -2.36 -6.10
CA LYS A 43 15.22 -1.73 -6.51
C LYS A 43 14.14 -2.09 -5.47
N LYS A 44 13.50 -1.09 -4.87
CA LYS A 44 12.51 -1.27 -3.77
C LYS A 44 11.14 -0.74 -4.20
N LEU A 45 10.08 -1.48 -3.85
CA LEU A 45 8.69 -1.04 -3.96
C LEU A 45 8.16 -0.69 -2.56
N VAL A 46 7.52 0.48 -2.44
CA VAL A 46 6.95 0.97 -1.18
C VAL A 46 5.49 1.30 -1.43
N PHE A 47 4.61 0.75 -0.60
CA PHE A 47 3.19 1.09 -0.57
C PHE A 47 2.95 2.13 0.53
N PHE A 48 2.18 3.15 0.23
CA PHE A 48 1.76 4.19 1.18
C PHE A 48 0.31 3.93 1.61
N GLY A 49 -0.02 4.23 2.87
CA GLY A 49 -1.34 3.99 3.46
C GLY A 49 -1.65 2.52 3.77
N ASN A 50 -2.93 2.22 4.10
CA ASN A 50 -3.44 0.87 4.34
C ASN A 50 -3.71 0.09 3.03
N ALA A 51 -2.80 0.17 2.07
CA ALA A 51 -2.92 -0.58 0.83
C ALA A 51 -2.62 -2.06 1.09
N ASN A 52 -3.57 -2.95 0.78
CA ASN A 52 -3.28 -4.38 0.73
C ASN A 52 -2.21 -4.61 -0.36
N LYS A 53 -1.17 -5.37 -0.02
CA LYS A 53 -0.09 -5.69 -0.97
C LYS A 53 -0.66 -6.58 -2.08
N VAL A 54 -1.02 -5.96 -3.20
CA VAL A 54 -1.67 -6.62 -4.35
C VAL A 54 -0.67 -7.10 -5.41
N PHE A 55 0.57 -6.59 -5.44
CA PHE A 55 1.62 -7.01 -6.37
C PHE A 55 3.04 -6.77 -5.82
N GLU A 56 4.04 -7.40 -6.42
CA GLU A 56 5.46 -7.19 -6.12
C GLU A 56 6.17 -6.36 -7.19
N LEU A 57 7.41 -5.93 -6.90
CA LEU A 57 8.19 -5.14 -7.86
C LEU A 57 8.49 -5.95 -9.12
N GLU A 58 8.76 -7.24 -8.96
CA GLU A 58 9.03 -8.20 -10.02
C GLU A 58 7.84 -8.30 -10.99
N ASP A 59 6.62 -8.25 -10.47
CA ASP A 59 5.40 -8.27 -11.27
C ASP A 59 5.32 -7.01 -12.13
N LEU A 60 5.61 -5.84 -11.54
CA LEU A 60 5.63 -4.56 -12.26
C LEU A 60 6.69 -4.51 -13.36
N LEU A 61 7.85 -5.12 -13.12
CA LEU A 61 8.95 -5.18 -14.09
C LEU A 61 8.70 -6.16 -15.24
N LYS A 62 7.88 -7.20 -15.02
CA LYS A 62 7.49 -8.20 -16.03
C LYS A 62 6.18 -7.85 -16.74
N ALA A 63 5.39 -6.93 -16.18
CA ALA A 63 4.11 -6.54 -16.73
C ALA A 63 4.20 -5.96 -18.13
N SER A 64 3.16 -6.20 -18.92
CA SER A 64 3.00 -5.54 -20.21
C SER A 64 2.68 -4.07 -19.97
N VAL A 65 3.42 -3.18 -20.62
CA VAL A 65 3.24 -1.74 -20.45
C VAL A 65 2.85 -1.06 -21.76
N GLU A 66 1.90 -0.15 -21.67
CA GLU A 66 1.53 0.76 -22.75
C GLU A 66 1.92 2.18 -22.35
N VAL A 67 2.51 2.93 -23.28
CA VAL A 67 2.89 4.33 -23.02
C VAL A 67 1.64 5.20 -23.09
N LEU A 68 1.29 5.84 -21.98
CA LEU A 68 0.18 6.78 -21.92
C LEU A 68 0.59 8.19 -22.37
N GLY A 69 1.86 8.57 -22.14
CA GLY A 69 2.36 9.86 -22.61
C GLY A 69 3.67 10.30 -21.95
N LYS A 70 4.36 11.23 -22.62
CA LYS A 70 5.57 11.89 -22.12
C LYS A 70 5.20 13.30 -21.65
N GLY A 71 5.59 13.65 -20.44
CA GLY A 71 5.37 14.98 -19.87
C GLY A 71 6.63 15.55 -19.22
N THR A 72 6.50 16.74 -18.64
CA THR A 72 7.61 17.50 -18.06
C THR A 72 8.36 16.73 -16.98
N PHE A 73 7.64 15.99 -16.14
CA PHE A 73 8.23 15.23 -15.02
C PHE A 73 8.62 13.80 -15.40
N GLY A 74 8.41 13.38 -16.64
CA GLY A 74 8.76 12.03 -17.11
C GLY A 74 7.63 11.36 -17.87
N THR A 75 7.69 10.03 -17.96
CA THR A 75 6.78 9.24 -18.83
C THR A 75 5.76 8.49 -17.98
N ALA A 76 4.50 8.53 -18.40
CA ALA A 76 3.42 7.76 -17.80
C ALA A 76 3.16 6.49 -18.62
N TYR A 77 2.93 5.39 -17.93
CA TYR A 77 2.64 4.08 -18.50
C TYR A 77 1.42 3.48 -17.83
N LYS A 78 0.70 2.64 -18.57
CA LYS A 78 -0.28 1.71 -18.03
C LYS A 78 0.37 0.34 -18.00
N ALA A 79 0.52 -0.24 -16.82
CA ALA A 79 1.01 -1.60 -16.66
C ALA A 79 -0.16 -2.55 -16.39
N VAL A 80 -0.16 -3.67 -17.12
CA VAL A 80 -1.10 -4.77 -16.98
C VAL A 80 -0.38 -5.89 -16.25
N LEU A 81 -0.66 -6.03 -14.95
CA LEU A 81 -0.06 -7.04 -14.08
C LEU A 81 -0.74 -8.40 -14.28
N ASP A 82 -2.07 -8.39 -14.33
CA ASP A 82 -2.92 -9.53 -14.64
C ASP A 82 -4.20 -9.05 -15.36
N ALA A 83 -5.18 -9.93 -15.59
CA ALA A 83 -6.41 -9.60 -16.33
C ALA A 83 -7.31 -8.55 -15.64
N VAL A 84 -7.18 -8.38 -14.32
CA VAL A 84 -8.03 -7.51 -13.49
C VAL A 84 -7.24 -6.36 -12.85
N THR A 85 -5.92 -6.48 -12.72
CA THR A 85 -5.05 -5.51 -12.05
C THR A 85 -4.31 -4.64 -13.07
N LEU A 86 -4.75 -3.39 -13.14
CA LEU A 86 -4.16 -2.33 -13.97
C LEU A 86 -3.59 -1.24 -13.08
N VAL A 87 -2.34 -0.85 -13.32
CA VAL A 87 -1.69 0.21 -12.55
C VAL A 87 -1.11 1.28 -13.45
N ALA A 88 -1.20 2.54 -13.02
CA ALA A 88 -0.54 3.66 -13.67
C ALA A 88 0.86 3.85 -13.06
N VAL A 89 1.89 3.85 -13.91
CA VAL A 89 3.29 4.05 -13.49
C VAL A 89 3.79 5.37 -14.04
N LYS A 90 4.30 6.24 -13.15
CA LYS A 90 5.00 7.45 -13.56
C LYS A 90 6.50 7.28 -13.36
N ARG A 91 7.23 7.05 -14.46
CA ARG A 91 8.69 7.06 -14.43
C ARG A 91 9.16 8.51 -14.46
N LEU A 92 9.58 9.01 -13.29
CA LEU A 92 10.10 10.35 -13.14
C LEU A 92 11.48 10.49 -13.83
N LYS A 93 11.76 11.66 -14.40
CA LYS A 93 13.09 12.05 -14.87
C LYS A 93 13.64 13.17 -13.98
N ASP A 94 14.97 13.27 -13.91
CA ASP A 94 15.69 14.38 -13.26
C ASP A 94 15.24 14.63 -11.80
N VAL A 95 15.08 13.57 -11.02
CA VAL A 95 14.75 13.69 -9.58
C VAL A 95 16.01 14.06 -8.82
N THR A 96 16.08 15.31 -8.34
CA THR A 96 17.20 15.83 -7.54
C THR A 96 16.92 15.81 -6.03
N MET A 97 15.75 15.35 -5.61
CA MET A 97 15.36 15.24 -4.20
C MET A 97 16.00 14.01 -3.56
N GLY A 98 16.42 14.11 -2.29
CA GLY A 98 16.90 12.96 -1.53
C GLY A 98 15.76 12.02 -1.13
N ASP A 99 16.06 10.74 -0.91
CA ASP A 99 15.07 9.68 -0.64
C ASP A 99 14.06 10.03 0.46
N ARG A 100 14.52 10.65 1.56
CA ARG A 100 13.66 11.07 2.67
C ARG A 100 12.65 12.15 2.25
N GLU A 101 13.12 13.18 1.56
CA GLU A 101 12.29 14.28 1.08
C GLU A 101 11.29 13.81 0.01
N PHE A 102 11.77 12.93 -0.88
CA PHE A 102 10.91 12.31 -1.89
C PHE A 102 9.79 11.49 -1.24
N LYS A 103 10.13 10.65 -0.25
CA LYS A 103 9.15 9.84 0.47
C LYS A 103 8.10 10.72 1.17
N GLU A 104 8.53 11.75 1.88
CA GLU A 104 7.65 12.69 2.59
C GLU A 104 6.67 13.39 1.64
N LYS A 105 7.16 13.85 0.48
CA LYS A 105 6.31 14.49 -0.54
C LYS A 105 5.33 13.52 -1.20
N ILE A 106 5.75 12.30 -1.51
CA ILE A 106 4.88 11.30 -2.14
C ILE A 106 3.81 10.79 -1.17
N GLU A 107 4.12 10.68 0.11
CA GLU A 107 3.14 10.32 1.15
C GLU A 107 2.00 11.34 1.21
N VAL A 108 2.31 12.64 1.06
CA VAL A 108 1.28 13.69 0.98
C VAL A 108 0.43 13.52 -0.29
N VAL A 109 1.05 13.32 -1.45
CA VAL A 109 0.34 13.17 -2.74
C VAL A 109 -0.55 11.92 -2.79
N GLY A 110 -0.19 10.86 -2.07
CA GLY A 110 -0.98 9.63 -1.97
C GLY A 110 -1.96 9.60 -0.79
N GLY A 111 -1.89 10.58 0.12
CA GLY A 111 -2.56 10.56 1.42
C GLY A 111 -3.81 11.45 1.53
N ASP A 112 -4.07 12.34 0.57
CA ASP A 112 -5.23 13.24 0.59
C ASP A 112 -6.29 12.85 -0.45
N GLY A 113 -6.87 11.66 -0.27
CA GLY A 113 -7.83 11.08 -1.20
C GLY A 113 -9.02 10.39 -0.56
N SER A 114 -9.64 11.03 0.45
CA SER A 114 -10.88 10.63 1.18
C SER A 114 -10.76 9.45 2.14
#